data_AF-A0A5A7UKN7-F1
#
_entry.id   AF-A0A5A7UKN7-F1
#
_cell.length_a   1.000
_cell.length_b   1.000
_cell.length_c   1.000
_cell.angle_alpha   90.00
_cell.angle_beta   90.00
_cell.angle_gamma   90.00
#
_symmetry.space_group_name_H-M   'P 1'
#
loop_
_entity.id
_entity.type
_entity.pdbx_description
1 polymer ?
#
loop_
_entity_poly.entity_id
_entity_poly.type
_entity_poly.pdbx_seq_one_letter_code
_entity_poly.pdbx_strand_id
1 'polypeptide(L)'
;MASIVAISSPSSSLSTRAGLLLPRSFNDNGRRRTVVVRAEGSSGEHINPAIRKSEEKVVDSVLIAELSKPLTPYCRCWRSGTFPLCDGSHVKHNKATGDNVGPLLLKK
;
A
#
# COMPACT_ATOMS: atom_id res chain seq x y z
N MET A 1 13.18 -40.80 -26.84
CA MET A 1 11.91 -41.40 -26.38
C MET A 1 11.07 -40.24 -25.85
N ALA A 2 10.30 -39.57 -26.72
CA ALA A 2 8.85 -39.77 -26.94
C ALA A 2 8.06 -39.54 -25.63
N SER A 3 7.06 -38.65 -25.51
CA SER A 3 5.99 -38.39 -26.47
C SER A 3 5.32 -37.02 -26.32
N ILE A 4 4.83 -36.54 -27.47
CA ILE A 4 3.79 -35.53 -27.72
C ILE A 4 2.43 -36.06 -27.24
N VAL A 5 1.55 -35.20 -26.70
CA VAL A 5 0.11 -35.25 -27.02
C VAL A 5 -0.49 -33.82 -27.01
N ALA A 6 -1.05 -33.42 -28.14
CA ALA A 6 -1.96 -32.31 -28.33
C ALA A 6 -3.40 -32.87 -28.38
N ILE A 7 -4.39 -32.12 -27.88
CA ILE A 7 -5.84 -32.34 -28.08
C ILE A 7 -6.54 -31.01 -27.75
N SER A 8 -6.88 -30.17 -28.73
CA SER A 8 -8.08 -30.17 -29.60
C SER A 8 -9.34 -29.58 -28.94
N SER A 9 -9.78 -28.44 -29.50
CA SER A 9 -11.06 -27.76 -29.24
C SER A 9 -12.29 -28.61 -29.61
N PRO A 10 -13.51 -28.15 -29.27
CA PRO A 10 -14.42 -27.77 -30.35
C PRO A 10 -15.21 -26.48 -30.11
N SER A 11 -15.91 -26.11 -31.17
CA SER A 11 -16.36 -24.79 -31.61
C SER A 11 -17.87 -24.57 -31.43
N SER A 12 -18.33 -23.41 -31.93
CA SER A 12 -19.71 -23.01 -32.32
C SER A 12 -20.46 -22.16 -31.29
N SER A 13 -21.19 -21.08 -31.63
CA SER A 13 -21.69 -20.57 -32.91
C SER A 13 -22.02 -19.06 -32.84
N LEU A 14 -22.19 -18.48 -34.03
CA LEU A 14 -22.41 -17.07 -34.38
C LEU A 14 -23.73 -16.47 -33.85
N SER A 15 -23.76 -15.14 -33.66
CA SER A 15 -24.87 -14.33 -34.19
C SER A 15 -24.43 -12.90 -34.55
N THR A 16 -24.74 -12.55 -35.78
CA THR A 16 -24.43 -11.31 -36.51
C THR A 16 -25.42 -10.21 -36.17
N ARG A 17 -24.97 -8.96 -35.97
CA ARG A 17 -25.62 -7.80 -36.62
C ARG A 17 -24.73 -6.56 -36.67
N ALA A 18 -24.54 -6.11 -37.91
CA ALA A 18 -23.82 -4.91 -38.30
C ALA A 18 -24.58 -3.64 -37.89
N GLY A 19 -23.81 -2.63 -37.48
CA GLY A 19 -24.22 -1.24 -37.38
C GLY A 19 -22.98 -0.36 -37.50
N LEU A 20 -22.63 0.02 -38.74
CA LEU A 20 -21.68 1.11 -38.97
C LEU A 20 -22.33 2.41 -38.48
N LEU A 21 -21.56 3.27 -37.80
CA LEU A 21 -21.20 4.62 -38.26
C LEU A 21 -20.41 5.38 -37.17
N LEU A 22 -19.10 5.46 -37.43
CA LEU A 22 -18.10 6.52 -37.13
C LEU A 22 -17.83 6.97 -35.67
N PRO A 23 -16.54 6.98 -35.25
CA PRO A 23 -16.14 7.50 -33.95
C PRO A 23 -16.14 9.03 -33.97
N ARG A 24 -16.82 9.65 -33.02
CA ARG A 24 -16.56 11.05 -32.69
C ARG A 24 -15.19 11.12 -32.01
N SER A 25 -14.19 11.56 -32.76
CA SER A 25 -12.87 11.91 -32.24
C SER A 25 -13.01 13.15 -31.37
N PHE A 26 -13.21 12.95 -30.06
CA PHE A 26 -12.94 13.98 -29.08
C PHE A 26 -11.49 13.79 -28.64
N ASN A 27 -10.63 14.63 -29.19
CA ASN A 27 -9.25 14.79 -28.74
C ASN A 27 -9.25 15.52 -27.39
N ASP A 28 -9.59 14.79 -26.32
CA ASP A 28 -9.40 15.27 -24.96
C ASP A 28 -7.96 14.95 -24.54
N ASN A 29 -7.05 15.90 -24.80
CA ASN A 29 -5.66 15.87 -24.34
C ASN A 29 -5.57 16.18 -22.82
N GLY A 30 -6.58 15.78 -22.06
CA GLY A 30 -6.66 15.88 -20.62
C GLY A 30 -5.81 14.78 -20.01
N ARG A 31 -4.63 15.14 -19.51
CA ARG A 31 -3.75 14.27 -18.70
C ARG A 31 -4.55 13.74 -17.51
N ARG A 32 -5.20 12.57 -17.67
CA ARG A 32 -6.03 11.91 -16.65
C ARG A 32 -5.17 11.68 -15.41
N ARG A 33 -5.37 12.52 -14.40
CA ARG A 33 -4.78 12.33 -13.07
C ARG A 33 -5.55 11.21 -12.40
N THR A 34 -5.01 10.00 -12.44
CA THR A 34 -5.55 8.88 -11.68
C THR A 34 -5.32 9.14 -10.19
N VAL A 35 -6.39 9.32 -9.42
CA VAL A 35 -6.34 9.41 -7.96
C VAL A 35 -6.59 8.01 -7.41
N VAL A 36 -5.62 7.47 -6.68
CA VAL A 36 -5.78 6.17 -6.00
C VAL A 36 -6.44 6.42 -4.66
N VAL A 37 -7.69 5.98 -4.52
CA VAL A 37 -8.42 5.99 -3.24
C VAL A 37 -8.22 4.63 -2.58
N ARG A 38 -7.71 4.61 -1.35
CA ARG A 38 -7.62 3.38 -0.55
C ARG A 38 -8.95 3.20 0.19
N ALA A 39 -9.67 2.13 -0.09
CA ALA A 39 -10.83 1.74 0.68
C ALA A 39 -10.39 1.24 2.07
N GLU A 40 -11.11 1.61 3.12
CA GLU A 40 -10.79 1.22 4.49
C GLU A 40 -11.24 -0.22 4.77
N GLY A 41 -10.30 -1.09 5.14
CA GLY A 41 -10.60 -2.36 5.83
C GLY A 41 -11.06 -3.55 4.98
N SER A 42 -10.11 -4.39 4.57
CA SER A 42 -10.26 -5.84 4.59
C SER A 42 -8.99 -6.45 5.16
N SER A 43 -9.01 -7.73 5.58
CA SER A 43 -8.01 -8.45 6.39
C SER A 43 -6.60 -8.63 5.77
N GLY A 44 -6.09 -7.62 5.04
CA GLY A 44 -4.79 -7.58 4.36
C GLY A 44 -4.23 -6.17 4.19
N GLU A 45 -4.58 -5.22 5.05
CA GLU A 45 -4.04 -3.86 4.96
C GLU A 45 -2.57 -3.80 5.45
N HIS A 46 -1.70 -3.17 4.66
CA HIS A 46 -0.29 -3.03 5.01
C HIS A 46 -0.10 -2.22 6.30
N ILE A 47 0.72 -2.74 7.23
CA ILE A 47 1.04 -2.06 8.49
C ILE A 47 1.53 -0.63 8.26
N ASN A 48 2.40 -0.44 7.27
CA ASN A 48 2.86 0.88 6.83
C ASN A 48 2.01 1.37 5.65
N PRO A 49 1.20 2.44 5.78
CA PRO A 49 0.37 2.93 4.67
C PRO A 49 1.12 3.90 3.74
N ALA A 50 2.10 4.66 4.24
CA ALA A 50 2.65 5.82 3.52
C ALA A 50 4.15 6.11 3.70
N ILE A 51 4.80 5.61 4.75
CA ILE A 51 6.17 5.98 5.11
C ILE A 51 7.16 5.29 4.15
N ARG A 52 8.02 6.07 3.47
CA ARG A 52 9.18 5.59 2.70
C ARG A 52 8.87 4.41 1.74
N LYS A 53 7.75 4.49 1.01
CA LYS A 53 7.27 3.42 0.11
C LYS A 53 8.14 3.12 -1.11
N SER A 54 9.11 3.97 -1.41
CA SER A 54 10.15 3.72 -2.41
C SER A 54 11.20 2.72 -1.93
N GLU A 55 11.28 2.45 -0.63
CA GLU A 55 12.24 1.52 -0.06
C GLU A 55 11.60 0.14 0.11
N GLU A 56 12.29 -0.90 -0.39
CA GLU A 56 11.85 -2.29 -0.26
C GLU A 56 11.75 -2.70 1.22
N LYS A 57 12.67 -2.20 2.05
CA LYS A 57 12.71 -2.42 3.49
C LYS A 57 13.14 -1.15 4.21
N VAL A 58 12.23 -0.57 4.97
CA VAL A 58 12.50 0.60 5.81
C VAL A 58 13.15 0.14 7.11
N VAL A 59 14.36 0.62 7.37
CA VAL A 59 15.16 0.36 8.58
C VAL A 59 15.70 1.69 9.11
N ASP A 60 15.68 1.86 10.43
CA ASP A 60 16.26 3.00 11.13
C ASP A 60 17.25 2.50 12.19
N SER A 61 18.48 3.03 12.14
CA SER A 61 19.55 2.71 13.08
C SER A 61 19.78 3.89 14.01
N VAL A 62 19.96 3.62 15.30
CA VAL A 62 20.11 4.64 16.34
C VAL A 62 21.26 4.24 17.25
N LEU A 63 22.20 5.17 17.46
CA LEU A 63 23.26 4.99 18.44
C LEU A 63 22.77 5.50 19.80
N ILE A 64 22.74 4.62 20.80
CA ILE A 64 22.23 4.94 22.15
C ILE A 64 23.00 6.12 22.78
N ALA A 65 24.31 6.22 22.48
CA ALA A 65 25.17 7.31 22.97
C ALA A 65 24.71 8.71 22.52
N GLU A 66 24.10 8.82 21.34
CA GLU A 66 23.66 10.07 20.71
C GLU A 66 22.28 10.53 21.18
N LEU A 67 21.58 9.74 22.01
CA LEU A 67 20.32 10.20 22.61
C LEU A 67 20.59 11.38 23.56
N SER A 68 19.94 12.49 23.27
CA SER A 68 19.97 13.71 24.10
C SER A 68 19.00 13.65 25.29
N LYS A 69 17.94 12.84 25.20
CA LYS A 69 16.92 12.68 26.24
C LYS A 69 17.16 11.38 27.02
N PRO A 70 16.89 11.37 28.34
CA PRO A 70 17.01 10.16 29.15
C PRO A 70 16.02 9.06 28.73
N LEU A 71 14.92 9.44 28.09
CA LEU A 71 13.91 8.54 27.57
C LEU A 71 13.47 9.04 26.19
N THR A 72 13.67 8.22 25.15
CA THR A 72 13.28 8.57 23.78
C THR A 72 12.33 7.51 23.21
N PRO A 73 11.08 7.88 22.86
CA PRO A 73 10.10 6.94 22.32
C PRO A 73 10.22 6.79 20.80
N TYR A 74 10.35 5.56 20.31
CA TYR A 74 10.40 5.20 18.89
C TYR A 74 9.09 4.57 18.43
N CYS A 75 8.67 4.95 17.22
CA CYS A 75 7.39 4.53 16.64
C CYS A 75 7.42 3.05 16.22
N ARG A 76 6.36 2.32 16.55
CA ARG A 76 6.10 0.95 16.03
C ARG A 76 4.79 0.85 15.24
N CYS A 77 3.98 1.91 15.24
CA CYS A 77 2.65 1.91 14.60
C CYS A 77 2.65 2.37 13.14
N TRP A 78 3.77 2.90 12.63
CA TRP A 78 3.86 3.46 11.27
C TRP A 78 2.86 4.58 10.93
N ARG A 79 2.31 5.24 11.96
CA ARG A 79 1.40 6.41 11.82
C ARG A 79 2.03 7.73 12.24
N SER A 80 3.24 7.71 12.81
CA SER A 80 3.90 8.93 13.29
C SER A 80 4.28 9.86 12.15
N GLY A 81 3.96 11.15 12.28
CA GLY A 81 4.42 12.20 11.38
C GLY A 81 5.90 12.54 11.54
N THR A 82 6.52 12.16 12.66
CA THR A 82 7.96 12.34 12.95
C THR A 82 8.71 11.01 12.95
N PHE A 83 8.21 10.01 12.21
CA PHE A 83 8.87 8.71 12.07
C PHE A 83 10.36 8.88 11.73
N PRO A 84 11.29 8.21 12.44
CA PRO A 84 11.08 7.02 13.29
C PRO A 84 10.67 7.28 14.74
N LEU A 85 10.57 8.54 15.18
CA LEU A 85 10.15 8.89 16.55
C LEU A 85 8.64 8.72 16.73
N CYS A 86 8.22 8.50 17.97
CA CYS A 86 6.80 8.47 18.33
C CYS A 86 6.29 9.88 18.67
N ASP A 87 5.22 10.30 17.99
CA ASP A 87 4.50 11.55 18.22
C ASP A 87 3.13 11.37 18.92
N GLY A 88 2.81 10.14 19.32
CA GLY A 88 1.52 9.79 19.95
C GLY A 88 0.43 9.33 18.96
N SER A 89 0.69 9.28 17.65
CA SER A 89 -0.29 8.85 16.64
C SER A 89 -0.84 7.44 16.84
N HIS A 90 -0.12 6.57 17.58
CA HIS A 90 -0.61 5.25 17.96
C HIS A 90 -1.92 5.30 18.77
N VAL A 91 -2.14 6.35 19.58
CA VAL A 91 -3.38 6.50 20.37
C VAL A 91 -4.60 6.64 19.45
N LYS A 92 -4.48 7.47 18.40
CA LYS A 92 -5.55 7.65 17.41
C LYS A 92 -5.81 6.36 16.62
N HIS A 93 -4.73 5.68 16.22
CA HIS A 93 -4.80 4.38 15.55
C HIS A 93 -5.55 3.36 16.41
N ASN A 94 -5.08 3.12 17.64
CA ASN A 94 -5.70 2.17 18.57
C ASN A 94 -7.19 2.47 18.81
N LYS A 95 -7.55 3.75 18.99
CA LYS A 95 -8.95 4.15 19.17
C LYS A 95 -9.82 3.86 17.94
N ALA A 96 -9.28 4.05 16.74
CA ALA A 96 -10.03 3.86 15.49
C ALA A 96 -10.16 2.39 15.09
N THR A 97 -9.14 1.57 15.38
CA THR A 97 -9.07 0.17 14.92
C THR A 97 -9.35 -0.86 16.00
N GLY A 98 -9.33 -0.47 17.28
CA GLY A 98 -9.35 -1.40 18.42
C GLY A 98 -8.00 -2.07 18.69
N ASP A 99 -6.92 -1.60 18.08
CA ASP A 99 -5.56 -2.10 18.27
C ASP A 99 -4.95 -1.65 19.61
N ASN A 100 -3.81 -2.22 19.99
CA ASN A 100 -3.13 -1.99 21.27
C ASN A 100 -1.62 -1.70 21.15
N VAL A 101 -1.18 -1.18 20.01
CA VAL A 101 0.24 -0.88 19.77
C VAL A 101 0.74 0.33 20.58
N GLY A 102 2.04 0.36 20.85
CA GLY A 102 2.71 1.45 21.55
C GLY A 102 4.18 1.60 21.15
N PRO A 103 4.86 2.68 21.56
CA PRO A 103 6.25 2.93 21.18
C PRO A 103 7.22 1.96 21.84
N LEU A 104 8.44 1.89 21.30
CA LEU A 104 9.61 1.35 21.99
C LEU A 104 10.28 2.49 22.76
N LEU A 105 10.47 2.34 24.07
CA LEU A 105 11.13 3.36 24.89
C LEU A 105 12.61 3.02 25.05
N LEU A 106 13.49 3.86 24.50
CA LEU A 106 14.94 3.75 24.70
C LEU A 106 15.35 4.62 25.88
N LYS A 107 16.05 4.01 26.85
CA LYS A 107 16.63 4.67 28.01
C LYS A 107 18.15 4.74 27.84
N LYS A 108 18.73 5.87 28.23
CA LYS A 108 20.19 6.05 28.30
C LYS A 108 20.75 5.44 29.58
#